data_AF-A0A962GMH5-F1
#
_entry.id   AF-A0A962GMH5-F1
#
_cell.length_a   1.000
_cell.length_b   1.000
_cell.length_c   1.000
_cell.angle_alpha   90.00
_cell.angle_beta   90.00
_cell.angle_gamma   90.00
#
_symmetry.space_group_name_H-M   'P 1'
#
loop_
_entity.id
_entity.type
_entity.pdbx_description
1 polymer ?
#
loop_
_entity_poly.entity_id
_entity_poly.type
_entity_poly.pdbx_seq_one_letter_code
_entity_poly.pdbx_strand_id
1 'polypeptide(L)'
;DWYKSQQHTQLIHNFQRETARIRKESLDKALNKISSGGDIEDVLFYLANNLTKKLNHTPVKAIRNAIQSGDTNKINTIKELFNIDQNNDT
;
A
#
# COMPACT_ATOMS: atom_id res chain seq x y z
N ASP A 1 11.02 -17.50 -23.89
CA ASP A 1 10.41 -16.45 -23.03
C ASP A 1 9.04 -16.76 -22.41
N TRP A 2 8.73 -18.02 -22.03
CA TRP A 2 7.50 -18.35 -21.28
C TRP A 2 7.70 -18.27 -19.75
N TYR A 3 8.90 -18.66 -19.28
CA TYR A 3 9.24 -18.65 -17.85
C TYR A 3 9.27 -17.23 -17.23
N LYS A 4 9.81 -16.23 -17.95
CA LYS A 4 9.80 -14.82 -17.52
C LYS A 4 8.38 -14.24 -17.51
N SER A 5 7.55 -14.59 -18.50
CA SER A 5 6.13 -14.17 -18.57
C SER A 5 5.32 -14.70 -17.38
N GLN A 6 5.49 -15.98 -16.99
CA GLN A 6 4.81 -16.53 -15.82
C GLN A 6 5.22 -15.88 -14.49
N GLN A 7 6.51 -15.54 -14.32
CA GLN A 7 7.01 -14.88 -13.11
C GLN A 7 6.41 -13.47 -12.93
N HIS A 8 6.26 -12.71 -14.01
CA HIS A 8 5.64 -11.37 -13.96
C HIS A 8 4.16 -11.43 -13.56
N THR A 9 3.41 -12.39 -14.09
CA THR A 9 2.01 -12.62 -13.71
C THR A 9 1.87 -12.98 -12.22
N GLN A 10 2.80 -13.79 -11.68
CA GLN A 10 2.79 -14.14 -10.26
C GLN A 10 3.02 -12.94 -9.33
N LEU A 11 3.91 -12.01 -9.71
CA LEU A 11 4.17 -10.80 -8.92
C LEU A 11 2.92 -9.93 -8.79
N ILE A 12 2.22 -9.69 -9.91
CA ILE A 12 0.98 -8.91 -9.95
C ILE A 12 -0.09 -9.58 -9.08
N HIS A 13 -0.26 -10.90 -9.20
CA HIS A 13 -1.23 -11.64 -8.39
C HIS A 13 -0.91 -11.58 -6.90
N ASN A 14 0.35 -11.69 -6.52
CA ASN A 14 0.75 -11.59 -5.12
C ASN A 14 0.44 -10.19 -4.54
N PHE A 15 0.75 -9.14 -5.30
CA PHE A 15 0.45 -7.76 -4.91
C PHE A 15 -1.06 -7.52 -4.75
N GLN A 16 -1.86 -7.96 -5.71
CA GLN A 16 -3.32 -7.85 -5.66
C GLN A 16 -3.91 -8.63 -4.48
N ARG A 17 -3.40 -9.84 -4.22
CA ARG A 17 -3.82 -10.68 -3.08
C ARG A 17 -3.54 -9.99 -1.75
N GLU A 18 -2.35 -9.43 -1.59
CA GLU A 18 -1.97 -8.75 -0.35
C GLU A 18 -2.80 -7.48 -0.13
N THR A 19 -3.03 -6.70 -1.18
CA THR A 19 -3.90 -5.51 -1.13
C THR A 19 -5.34 -5.89 -0.76
N ALA A 20 -5.87 -6.98 -1.33
CA ALA A 20 -7.19 -7.49 -1.01
C ALA A 20 -7.29 -7.98 0.45
N ARG A 21 -6.25 -8.64 0.96
CA ARG A 21 -6.16 -9.07 2.36
C ARG A 21 -6.21 -7.87 3.32
N ILE A 22 -5.39 -6.84 3.07
CA ILE A 22 -5.36 -5.61 3.86
C ILE A 22 -6.73 -4.92 3.87
N ARG A 23 -7.38 -4.82 2.70
CA ARG A 23 -8.74 -4.26 2.58
C ARG A 23 -9.74 -5.04 3.42
N LYS A 24 -9.77 -6.38 3.26
CA LYS A 24 -10.70 -7.24 4.00
C LYS A 24 -10.53 -7.11 5.50
N GLU A 25 -9.30 -7.20 6.02
CA GLU A 25 -9.06 -7.06 7.46
C GLU A 25 -9.47 -5.70 8.01
N SER A 26 -9.29 -4.63 7.23
CA SER A 26 -9.65 -3.29 7.66
C SER A 26 -11.17 -3.13 7.70
N LEU A 27 -11.86 -3.68 6.70
CA LEU A 27 -13.31 -3.71 6.62
C LEU A 27 -13.93 -4.56 7.73
N ASP A 28 -13.43 -5.79 7.95
CA ASP A 28 -13.95 -6.69 8.99
C ASP A 28 -13.85 -6.04 10.38
N LYS A 29 -12.76 -5.30 10.67
CA LYS A 29 -12.62 -4.53 11.91
C LYS A 29 -13.62 -3.37 12.01
N ALA A 30 -13.88 -2.66 10.92
CA ALA A 30 -14.85 -1.57 10.90
C ALA A 30 -16.28 -2.11 11.09
N LEU A 31 -16.64 -3.19 10.40
CA LEU A 31 -17.94 -3.84 10.57
C LEU A 31 -18.15 -4.31 12.00
N ASN A 32 -17.15 -4.94 12.62
CA ASN A 32 -17.24 -5.34 14.03
C ASN A 32 -17.48 -4.15 14.97
N LYS A 33 -16.87 -2.98 14.69
CA LYS A 33 -17.09 -1.76 15.49
C LYS A 33 -18.52 -1.25 15.33
N ILE A 34 -19.06 -1.22 14.11
CA ILE A 34 -20.46 -0.86 13.86
C ILE A 34 -21.40 -1.83 14.59
N SER A 35 -21.18 -3.14 14.47
CA SER A 35 -21.99 -4.16 15.14
C SER A 35 -21.94 -4.07 16.67
N SER A 36 -20.89 -3.47 17.23
CA SER A 36 -20.75 -3.24 18.67
C SER A 36 -21.36 -1.90 19.13
N GLY A 37 -22.10 -1.20 18.27
CA GLY A 37 -22.73 0.09 18.57
C GLY A 37 -21.81 1.30 18.43
N GLY A 38 -20.68 1.17 17.73
CA GLY A 38 -19.81 2.30 17.43
C GLY A 38 -20.48 3.31 16.50
N ASP A 39 -20.15 4.59 16.70
CA ASP A 39 -20.61 5.66 15.80
C ASP A 39 -20.13 5.42 14.36
N ILE A 40 -21.04 5.57 13.40
CA ILE A 40 -20.78 5.21 12.00
C ILE A 40 -19.74 6.14 11.38
N GLU A 41 -19.83 7.44 11.65
CA GLU A 41 -18.93 8.44 11.08
C GLU A 41 -17.50 8.20 11.59
N ASP A 42 -17.34 8.02 12.89
CA ASP A 42 -16.05 7.68 13.51
C ASP A 42 -15.47 6.38 12.95
N VAL A 43 -16.31 5.36 12.71
CA VAL A 43 -15.85 4.09 12.16
C VAL A 43 -15.42 4.22 10.69
N LEU A 44 -16.08 5.06 9.90
CA LEU A 44 -15.67 5.33 8.52
C LEU A 44 -14.33 6.08 8.48
N PHE A 45 -14.13 7.08 9.34
CA PHE A 45 -12.84 7.74 9.51
C PHE A 45 -11.76 6.75 9.98
N TYR A 46 -12.09 5.87 10.91
CA TYR A 46 -11.18 4.80 11.35
C TYR A 46 -10.80 3.88 10.18
N LEU A 47 -11.76 3.42 9.38
CA LEU A 47 -11.53 2.54 8.24
C LEU A 47 -10.57 3.20 7.23
N ALA A 48 -10.86 4.44 6.82
CA ALA A 48 -10.06 5.18 5.86
C ALA A 48 -8.62 5.37 6.35
N ASN A 49 -8.44 5.75 7.62
CA ASN A 49 -7.13 5.94 8.22
C ASN A 49 -6.35 4.63 8.37
N ASN A 50 -7.01 3.58 8.88
CA ASN A 50 -6.39 2.28 9.12
C ASN A 50 -5.97 1.61 7.80
N LEU A 51 -6.83 1.66 6.78
CA LEU A 51 -6.54 1.13 5.45
C LEU A 51 -5.33 1.84 4.82
N THR A 52 -5.34 3.18 4.82
CA THR A 52 -4.25 4.01 4.27
C THR A 52 -2.93 3.72 4.99
N LYS A 53 -2.93 3.66 6.33
CA LYS A 53 -1.74 3.33 7.12
C LYS A 53 -1.19 1.95 6.77
N LYS A 54 -2.05 0.93 6.66
CA LYS A 54 -1.62 -0.44 6.32
C LYS A 54 -1.04 -0.53 4.92
N LEU A 55 -1.68 0.08 3.92
CA LEU A 55 -1.17 0.09 2.54
C LEU A 55 0.17 0.82 2.43
N ASN A 56 0.35 1.91 3.18
CA ASN A 56 1.55 2.74 3.11
C ASN A 56 2.73 2.22 3.96
N HIS A 57 2.51 1.31 4.91
CA HIS A 57 3.57 0.87 5.82
C HIS A 57 4.78 0.29 5.08
N THR A 58 4.56 -0.63 4.13
CA THR A 58 5.65 -1.25 3.37
C THR A 58 6.34 -0.28 2.40
N PRO A 59 5.61 0.48 1.55
CA PRO A 59 6.20 1.52 0.70
C PRO A 59 7.02 2.55 1.45
N VAL A 60 6.47 3.13 2.52
CA VAL A 60 7.15 4.17 3.31
C VAL A 60 8.40 3.61 3.98
N LYS A 61 8.36 2.37 4.45
CA LYS A 61 9.57 1.70 4.98
C LYS A 61 10.62 1.49 3.89
N ALA A 62 10.23 1.08 2.69
CA ALA A 62 11.15 0.93 1.57
C ALA A 62 11.80 2.26 1.17
N ILE A 63 11.01 3.34 1.11
CA ILE A 63 11.49 4.72 0.87
C ILE A 63 12.53 5.11 1.93
N ARG A 64 12.18 5.00 3.22
CA ARG A 64 13.08 5.37 4.33
C ARG A 64 14.39 4.59 4.30
N ASN A 65 14.32 3.28 4.04
CA ASN A 65 15.51 2.44 3.94
C ASN A 65 16.39 2.85 2.76
N ALA A 66 15.81 3.16 1.60
CA ALA A 66 16.57 3.62 0.44
C ALA A 66 17.29 4.96 0.74
N ILE A 67 16.59 5.92 1.33
CA ILE A 67 17.16 7.20 1.78
C ILE A 67 18.30 6.98 2.77
N GLN A 68 18.09 6.16 3.80
CA GLN A 68 19.11 5.90 4.83
C GLN A 68 20.35 5.21 4.26
N SER A 69 20.19 4.34 3.26
CA SER A 69 21.30 3.65 2.60
C SER A 69 22.09 4.51 1.61
N GLY A 70 21.56 5.67 1.21
CA GLY A 70 22.13 6.49 0.15
C GLY A 70 22.06 5.85 -1.25
N ASP A 71 21.26 4.80 -1.43
CA ASP A 71 21.09 4.10 -2.70
C ASP A 71 20.21 4.91 -3.66
N THR A 72 20.85 5.78 -4.44
CA THR A 72 20.20 6.68 -5.39
C THR A 72 19.42 5.95 -6.49
N ASN A 73 19.88 4.78 -6.92
CA ASN A 73 19.18 3.97 -7.92
C ASN A 73 17.85 3.47 -7.37
N LYS A 74 17.86 2.94 -6.15
CA LYS A 74 16.64 2.49 -5.48
C LYS A 74 15.67 3.62 -5.18
N ILE A 75 16.18 4.81 -4.83
CA ILE A 75 15.37 6.02 -4.67
C ILE A 75 14.67 6.38 -5.98
N ASN A 76 15.38 6.38 -7.11
CA ASN A 76 14.81 6.70 -8.42
C ASN A 76 13.75 5.69 -8.86
N THR A 77 14.01 4.39 -8.70
CA THR A 77 13.01 3.34 -9.00
C THR A 77 11.74 3.52 -8.16
N ILE A 78 11.88 3.89 -6.89
CA ILE A 78 10.73 4.15 -6.00
C ILE A 78 9.96 5.40 -6.46
N LYS A 79 10.65 6.47 -6.84
CA LYS A 79 10.03 7.70 -7.38
C LYS A 79 9.21 7.42 -8.62
N GLU A 80 9.73 6.61 -9.54
CA GLU A 80 9.03 6.17 -10.75
C GLU A 80 7.82 5.28 -10.41
N LEU A 81 8.01 4.27 -9.55
CA LEU A 81 6.95 3.32 -9.19
C LEU A 81 5.74 3.99 -8.51
N PHE A 82 5.99 4.98 -7.66
CA PHE A 82 4.94 5.66 -6.88
C PHE A 82 4.58 7.05 -7.40
N ASN A 83 5.22 7.50 -8.50
CA ASN A 83 4.97 8.81 -9.09
C ASN A 83 5.16 10.00 -8.12
N ILE A 84 6.15 9.93 -7.23
CA ILE A 84 6.29 10.85 -6.08
C ILE A 84 6.96 12.18 -6.45
N ASP A 85 7.71 12.22 -7.56
CA ASP A 85 8.54 13.37 -7.96
C ASP A 85 8.15 13.99 -9.31
N GLN A 86 6.96 13.70 -9.84
CA GLN A 86 6.48 14.29 -11.11
C GLN A 86 6.06 15.77 -10.98
N ASN A 87 6.57 16.50 -9.98
CA ASN A 87 6.39 17.94 -9.84
C ASN A 87 7.74 18.64 -10.01
N ASN A 88 8.16 18.77 -11.27
CA ASN A 88 8.68 20.02 -11.81
C ASN A 88 8.09 20.15 -13.22
N ASP A 89 7.36 21.25 -13.44
CA ASP A 89 6.72 21.72 -14.68
C ASP A 89 5.35 21.12 -15.06
N THR A 90 4.28 21.61 -14.41
CA THR A 90 3.25 22.46 -15.06
C THR A 90 2.37 23.17 -14.03
#